data_AF-A0A954KQS6-F1
#
_entry.id   AF-A0A954KQS6-F1
#
_cell.length_a   1.000
_cell.length_b   1.000
_cell.length_c   1.000
_cell.angle_alpha   90.00
_cell.angle_beta   90.00
_cell.angle_gamma   90.00
#
_symmetry.space_group_name_H-M   'P 1'
#
loop_
_entity.id
_entity.type
_entity.pdbx_description
1 polymer ?
#
loop_
_entity_poly.entity_id
_entity_poly.type
_entity_poly.pdbx_seq_one_letter_code
_entity_poly.pdbx_strand_id
1 'polypeptide(L)'
;MPHDPASQPRKPKVCHIINALYVGGAEMMLCKLLESLRTRDEFEHSVITLLDGGPLAERIKKLGISVHCCGMQQGKFRWKEIKQLRNL
;
A
#
# COMPACT_ATOMS: atom_id res chain seq x y z
N MET A 1 31.49 -21.60 -3.25
CA MET A 1 30.91 -20.46 -3.99
C MET A 1 31.08 -19.23 -3.11
N PRO A 2 31.84 -18.20 -3.51
CA PRO A 2 31.97 -16.98 -2.74
C PRO A 2 30.65 -16.19 -2.79
N HIS A 3 30.15 -15.76 -1.64
CA HIS A 3 29.04 -14.80 -1.55
C HIS A 3 29.57 -13.40 -1.91
N ASP A 4 28.97 -12.78 -2.92
CA ASP A 4 29.24 -11.39 -3.29
C ASP A 4 28.83 -10.44 -2.14
N PRO A 5 29.73 -9.58 -1.61
CA PRO A 5 29.44 -8.70 -0.48
C PRO A 5 28.50 -7.53 -0.80
N ALA A 6 27.97 -7.44 -2.02
CA ALA A 6 27.24 -6.26 -2.52
C ALA A 6 25.71 -6.42 -2.61
N SER A 7 25.13 -7.60 -2.34
CA SER A 7 23.67 -7.77 -2.38
C SER A 7 23.09 -7.80 -0.97
N GLN A 8 22.71 -6.64 -0.43
CA GLN A 8 21.84 -6.59 0.75
C GLN A 8 20.57 -7.42 0.47
N PRO A 9 20.11 -8.25 1.41
CA PRO A 9 18.88 -9.01 1.24
C PRO A 9 17.71 -8.04 1.03
N ARG A 10 16.97 -8.21 -0.08
CA ARG A 10 15.79 -7.39 -0.35
C ARG A 10 14.71 -7.68 0.68
N LYS A 11 14.16 -6.64 1.28
CA LYS A 11 13.01 -6.76 2.20
C LYS A 11 11.81 -7.34 1.46
N PRO A 12 11.07 -8.29 2.04
CA PRO A 12 9.80 -8.75 1.47
C PRO A 12 8.82 -7.58 1.33
N LYS A 13 8.14 -7.51 0.19
CA LYS A 13 7.12 -6.50 -0.10
C LYS A 13 5.73 -6.98 0.35
N VAL A 14 5.00 -6.13 1.07
CA VAL A 14 3.62 -6.38 1.49
C VAL A 14 2.72 -5.30 0.92
N CYS A 15 1.85 -5.69 -0.01
CA CYS A 15 0.86 -4.81 -0.63
C CYS A 15 -0.52 -5.02 0.00
N HIS A 16 -1.05 -3.98 0.64
CA HIS A 16 -2.39 -3.97 1.23
C HIS A 16 -3.40 -3.44 0.22
N ILE A 17 -4.41 -4.22 -0.13
CA ILE A 17 -5.47 -3.79 -1.06
C ILE A 17 -6.74 -3.54 -0.26
N ILE A 18 -7.32 -2.35 -0.38
CA ILE A 18 -8.54 -1.95 0.34
C ILE A 18 -9.50 -1.20 -0.58
N ASN A 19 -10.79 -1.21 -0.25
CA ASN A 19 -11.82 -0.59 -1.08
C ASN A 19 -11.64 0.94 -1.19
N ALA A 20 -11.57 1.65 -0.06
CA ALA A 20 -11.31 3.09 -0.01
C ALA A 20 -10.57 3.44 1.30
N LEU A 21 -10.18 4.70 1.49
CA LEU A 21 -9.55 5.18 2.72
C LEU A 21 -10.38 6.26 3.43
N TYR A 22 -11.71 6.15 3.33
CA TYR A 22 -12.64 6.90 4.18
C TYR A 22 -12.68 6.33 5.60
N VAL A 23 -13.17 7.11 6.56
CA VAL A 23 -13.20 6.66 7.96
C VAL A 23 -14.22 5.54 8.13
N GLY A 24 -13.70 4.32 8.32
CA GLY A 24 -14.46 3.10 8.59
C GLY A 24 -13.65 2.15 9.46
N GLY A 25 -14.21 0.97 9.75
CA GLY A 25 -13.59 0.00 10.66
C GLY A 25 -12.31 -0.61 10.09
N ALA A 26 -12.36 -1.09 8.86
CA ALA A 26 -11.24 -1.80 8.23
C ALA A 26 -10.07 -0.84 7.91
N GLU A 27 -10.38 0.34 7.40
CA GLU A 27 -9.41 1.38 7.05
C GLU A 27 -8.68 1.91 8.28
N MET A 28 -9.41 2.06 9.39
CA MET A 28 -8.82 2.45 10.68
C MET A 28 -7.89 1.37 11.22
N MET A 29 -8.27 0.10 11.09
CA MET A 29 -7.42 -1.03 11.48
C MET A 29 -6.15 -1.12 10.63
N LEU A 30 -6.26 -0.90 9.32
CA LEU A 30 -5.09 -0.81 8.44
C LEU A 30 -4.14 0.30 8.89
N CYS A 31 -4.66 1.50 9.22
CA CYS A 31 -3.82 2.59 9.72
C CYS A 31 -3.09 2.19 11.01
N LYS A 32 -3.79 1.63 12.00
CA LYS A 32 -3.18 1.20 13.26
C LYS A 32 -2.12 0.10 13.07
N LEU A 33 -2.38 -0.84 12.15
CA LEU A 33 -1.42 -1.88 11.79
C LEU A 33 -0.16 -1.26 11.17
N LEU A 34 -0.31 -0.37 10.20
CA LEU A 34 0.83 0.27 9.54
C LEU A 34 1.63 1.17 10.50
N GLU A 35 0.96 1.84 11.43
CA GLU A 35 1.60 2.62 12.48
C GLU A 35 2.42 1.75 13.43
N SER A 36 1.90 0.58 13.83
CA SER A 36 2.61 -0.34 14.73
C SER A 36 3.78 -1.07 14.06
N LEU A 37 3.71 -1.23 12.74
CA LEU A 37 4.77 -1.85 11.94
C LEU A 37 5.84 -0.86 11.46
N ARG A 38 5.59 0.46 11.53
CA ARG A 38 6.51 1.50 11.02
C ARG A 38 7.94 1.39 11.57
N THR A 39 8.11 0.93 12.80
CA THR A 39 9.43 0.80 13.45
C THR A 39 10.12 -0.53 13.11
N ARG A 40 9.47 -1.42 12.38
CA ARG A 40 10.00 -2.73 11.99
C ARG A 40 10.53 -2.66 10.57
N ASP A 41 11.85 -2.74 10.45
CA ASP A 41 12.53 -2.65 9.15
C ASP A 41 12.53 -3.97 8.35
N GLU A 42 11.63 -4.89 8.70
CA GLU A 42 11.56 -6.25 8.16
C GLU A 42 10.81 -6.31 6.82
N PHE A 43 9.89 -5.37 6.57
CA PHE A 43 8.99 -5.38 5.41
C PHE A 43 8.93 -4.03 4.71
N GLU A 44 8.76 -4.05 3.40
CA GLU A 44 8.42 -2.87 2.60
C GLU A 44 6.91 -2.85 2.36
N HIS A 45 6.21 -1.87 2.94
CA HIS A 45 4.76 -1.76 2.86
C HIS A 45 4.30 -0.82 1.74
N SER A 46 3.20 -1.18 1.07
CA SER A 46 2.46 -0.33 0.14
C SER A 46 0.97 -0.55 0.28
N VAL A 47 0.16 0.44 -0.12
CA VAL A 47 -1.30 0.38 -0.08
C VAL A 47 -1.86 0.69 -1.47
N ILE A 48 -2.83 -0.12 -1.91
CA ILE A 48 -3.64 0.13 -3.10
C ILE A 48 -5.09 0.32 -2.65
N THR A 49 -5.71 1.43 -3.07
CA THR A 49 -7.13 1.68 -2.89
C THR A 49 -7.86 1.46 -4.21
N LEU A 50 -9.02 0.78 -4.17
CA LEU A 50 -9.82 0.58 -5.38
C LEU A 50 -10.49 1.88 -5.81
N LEU A 51 -11.11 2.58 -4.86
CA LEU A 51 -11.73 3.89 -5.05
C LEU A 51 -10.73 5.02 -4.77
N ASP A 52 -11.06 6.23 -5.21
CA ASP A 52 -10.23 7.40 -4.95
C ASP A 52 -10.32 7.89 -3.50
N GLY A 53 -9.14 8.19 -2.94
CA GLY A 53 -8.99 9.10 -1.81
C GLY A 53 -9.53 8.63 -0.45
N GLY A 54 -9.72 9.63 0.41
CA GLY A 54 -10.12 9.50 1.80
C GLY A 54 -9.06 10.04 2.78
N PRO A 55 -9.47 10.60 3.93
CA PRO A 55 -8.57 11.27 4.88
C PRO A 55 -7.47 10.36 5.45
N LEU A 56 -7.68 9.04 5.44
CA LEU A 56 -6.70 8.08 5.94
C LEU A 56 -5.54 7.86 4.94
N ALA A 57 -5.69 8.22 3.66
CA ALA A 57 -4.60 8.14 2.68
C ALA A 57 -3.43 9.03 3.07
N GLU A 58 -3.69 10.29 3.43
CA GLU A 58 -2.65 11.22 3.87
C GLU A 58 -2.01 10.80 5.19
N ARG A 59 -2.78 10.17 6.08
CA ARG A 59 -2.24 9.60 7.31
C ARG A 59 -1.24 8.48 7.02
N ILE A 60 -1.55 7.56 6.10
CA ILE A 60 -0.64 6.47 5.71
C ILE A 60 0.60 7.01 5.00
N LYS A 61 0.43 7.97 4.06
CA LYS A 61 1.57 8.60 3.37
C LYS A 61 2.56 9.25 4.33
N LYS A 62 2.09 9.88 5.42
CA LYS A 62 2.95 10.45 6.47
C LYS A 62 3.80 9.41 7.22
N LEU A 63 3.47 8.13 7.13
CA LEU A 63 4.29 7.04 7.66
C LEU A 63 5.47 6.67 6.74
N GLY A 64 5.57 7.28 5.55
CA GLY A 64 6.54 6.92 4.51
C GLY A 64 6.07 5.76 3.62
N ILE A 65 4.78 5.40 3.69
CA ILE A 65 4.20 4.28 2.95
C ILE A 65 3.52 4.81 1.69
N SER A 66 3.83 4.22 0.54
CA SER A 66 3.21 4.57 -0.74
C SER A 66 1.74 4.15 -0.77
N VAL A 67 0.87 5.05 -1.23
CA VAL A 67 -0.56 4.82 -1.42
C VAL A 67 -0.92 5.08 -2.88
N HIS A 68 -1.49 4.08 -3.56
CA HIS A 68 -1.87 4.11 -4.97
C HIS A 68 -3.39 4.01 -5.11
N CYS A 69 -4.02 4.98 -5.77
CA CYS A 69 -5.48 5.00 -5.97
C CYS A 69 -5.82 4.52 -7.37
N CYS A 70 -6.66 3.50 -7.50
CA CYS A 70 -7.12 2.96 -8.79
C CYS A 70 -8.22 3.79 -9.45
N GLY A 71 -8.92 4.65 -8.72
CA GLY A 71 -10.01 5.46 -9.27
C GLY A 71 -11.14 4.64 -9.90
N MET A 72 -11.35 3.41 -9.41
CA MET A 72 -12.44 2.57 -9.88
C MET A 72 -13.77 3.20 -9.53
N GLN A 73 -14.76 3.02 -10.40
CA GLN A 73 -16.14 3.37 -10.10
C GLN A 73 -16.93 2.12 -9.74
N GLN A 74 -17.76 2.20 -8.71
CA GLN A 74 -18.59 1.09 -8.27
C GLN A 74 -19.45 0.57 -9.44
N GLY A 75 -19.42 -0.74 -9.66
CA GLY A 75 -20.14 -1.39 -10.77
C GLY A 75 -19.53 -1.19 -12.16
N LYS A 76 -18.39 -0.48 -12.28
CA LYS A 76 -17.69 -0.26 -13.56
C LYS A 76 -16.23 -0.67 -13.42
N PHE A 77 -15.92 -1.89 -13.86
CA PHE A 77 -14.55 -2.36 -13.93
C PHE A 77 -13.95 -2.01 -15.29
N ARG A 78 -12.94 -1.12 -15.34
CA ARG A 78 -12.19 -0.87 -16.58
C ARG A 78 -10.74 -1.27 -16.35
N TRP A 79 -10.30 -2.29 -17.09
CA TRP A 79 -8.92 -2.80 -17.04
C TRP A 79 -7.82 -1.74 -17.15
N LYS A 80 -8.13 -0.56 -17.74
CA LYS A 80 -7.22 0.60 -17.78
C LYS A 80 -6.81 1.10 -16.37
N GLU A 81 -7.70 1.03 -15.39
CA GLU A 81 -7.47 1.51 -14.02
C GLU A 81 -6.46 0.63 -13.27
N ILE A 82 -6.32 -0.63 -13.69
CA ILE A 82 -5.39 -1.60 -13.11
C ILE A 82 -4.03 -1.56 -13.81
N LYS A 83 -3.97 -1.07 -15.06
CA LYS A 83 -2.71 -1.01 -15.82
C LYS A 83 -1.62 -0.21 -15.10
N GLN A 84 -1.97 0.78 -14.29
CA GLN A 84 -1.01 1.56 -13.51
C GLN A 84 -0.31 0.75 -12.41
N LEU A 85 -0.87 -0.39 -12.00
CA LEU A 85 -0.30 -1.27 -10.97
C LEU A 85 0.82 -2.18 -11.53
N ARG A 86 1.02 -2.19 -12.85
CA ARG A 86 1.97 -3.11 -13.52
C ARG A 86 3.44 -2.89 -13.11
N ASN A 87 3.77 -1.73 -12.55
CA ASN A 87 5.15 -1.33 -12.25
C ASN A 87 5.41 -1.14 -10.73
N LEU A 88 4.54 -1.65 -9.85
CA LEU A 88 4.70 -1.59 -8.39
C LEU A 88 5.66 -2.66 -7.84
#